data_AF-A0A452ZJQ4-F1
#
_entry.id   AF-A0A452ZJQ4-F1
#
_cell.length_a   1.000
_cell.length_b   1.000
_cell.length_c   1.000
_cell.angle_alpha   90.00
_cell.angle_beta   90.00
_cell.angle_gamma   90.00
#
_symmetry.space_group_name_H-M   'P 1'
#
loop_
_entity.id
_entity.type
_entity.pdbx_description
1 polymer ?
#
loop_
_entity_poly.entity_id
_entity_poly.type
_entity_poly.pdbx_seq_one_letter_code
_entity_poly.pdbx_strand_id
1 'polypeptide(L)'
;NTSSAKMAPTQEKHSSEELLQAQVDLWHHALGFVKSMALKCAMELQIPNTIQHHDIFVVHEVASPNKEVAYGLTPTTRLLAIDEVRSNLSPILSLILDSTVTAPFSGMHSWFLDEHSTSLFEKAHGLNVWEMAAQNSTYNQLINDAMVSDSNFLMDIILRECSGVFLGIKSLIDVAGGHGGSAKAIAKAFPQMKCSVLDLPHVVEEAPTFDHVSFISGDMFKYIPPA
;
A
#
# COMPACT_ATOMS: atom_id res chain seq x y z
N ASN A 1 41.52 -26.43 -44.72
CA ASN A 1 41.41 -24.96 -44.53
C ASN A 1 39.97 -24.56 -44.30
N THR A 2 39.52 -24.62 -43.06
CA THR A 2 38.31 -23.94 -42.60
C THR A 2 38.73 -23.08 -41.42
N SER A 3 38.90 -21.80 -41.69
CA SER A 3 39.38 -20.79 -40.76
C SER A 3 38.30 -20.51 -39.71
N SER A 4 38.61 -20.78 -38.44
CA SER A 4 37.81 -20.36 -37.30
C SER A 4 38.00 -18.86 -37.09
N ALA A 5 37.01 -18.06 -37.51
CA ALA A 5 36.94 -16.65 -37.16
C ALA A 5 36.46 -16.54 -35.71
N LYS A 6 37.40 -16.36 -34.78
CA LYS A 6 37.10 -15.85 -33.43
C LYS A 6 36.47 -14.46 -33.57
N MET A 7 35.18 -14.33 -33.25
CA MET A 7 34.60 -13.01 -32.95
C MET A 7 35.25 -12.52 -31.66
N ALA A 8 36.09 -11.49 -31.79
CA ALA A 8 36.59 -10.74 -30.65
C ALA A 8 35.41 -9.97 -30.02
N PRO A 9 35.29 -9.91 -28.69
CA PRO A 9 34.29 -9.08 -28.04
C PRO A 9 34.58 -7.62 -28.35
N THR A 10 33.60 -6.93 -28.95
CA THR A 10 33.62 -5.48 -29.13
C THR A 10 33.60 -4.83 -27.75
N GLN A 11 34.74 -4.31 -27.30
CA GLN A 11 34.79 -3.44 -26.12
C GLN A 11 34.12 -2.11 -26.49
N GLU A 12 32.87 -1.94 -26.10
CA GLU A 12 32.24 -0.61 -26.07
C GLU A 12 33.00 0.25 -25.06
N LYS A 13 33.70 1.25 -25.58
CA LYS A 13 34.45 2.21 -24.77
C LYS A 13 33.46 3.25 -24.26
N HIS A 14 32.79 2.95 -23.13
CA HIS A 14 31.93 3.92 -22.46
C HIS A 14 32.69 5.21 -22.16
N SER A 15 32.03 6.35 -22.36
CA SER A 15 32.64 7.64 -22.05
C SER A 15 32.84 7.77 -20.53
N SER A 16 33.83 8.55 -20.10
CA SER A 16 34.04 8.78 -18.67
C SER A 16 32.82 9.43 -18.00
N GLU A 17 32.08 10.26 -18.74
CA GLU A 17 30.83 10.88 -18.27
C GLU A 17 29.72 9.84 -18.05
N GLU A 18 29.56 8.90 -18.99
CA GLU A 18 28.58 7.80 -18.86
C GLU A 18 28.87 6.92 -17.63
N LEU A 19 30.14 6.60 -17.38
CA LEU A 19 30.53 5.79 -16.22
C LEU A 19 30.26 6.52 -14.90
N LEU A 20 30.48 7.83 -14.85
CA LEU A 20 30.20 8.65 -13.67
C LEU A 20 28.69 8.73 -13.41
N GLN A 21 27.87 8.92 -14.45
CA GLN A 21 26.41 8.93 -14.30
C GLN A 21 25.90 7.56 -13.84
N ALA A 22 26.39 6.47 -14.43
CA ALA A 22 26.03 5.12 -14.01
C ALA A 22 26.41 4.85 -12.54
N GLN A 23 27.56 5.35 -12.08
CA GLN A 23 27.95 5.26 -10.68
C GLN A 23 26.95 6.01 -9.77
N VAL A 24 26.56 7.22 -10.14
CA VAL A 24 25.55 8.00 -9.39
C VAL A 24 24.23 7.24 -9.33
N ASP A 25 23.80 6.64 -10.44
CA ASP A 25 22.55 5.88 -10.49
C ASP A 25 22.61 4.64 -9.59
N LEU A 26 23.73 3.92 -9.58
CA LEU A 26 23.93 2.76 -8.68
C LEU A 26 23.84 3.16 -7.20
N TRP A 27 24.41 4.30 -6.81
CA TRP A 27 24.29 4.81 -5.44
C TRP A 27 22.86 5.18 -5.07
N HIS A 28 22.12 5.81 -5.99
CA HIS A 28 20.71 6.14 -5.76
C HIS A 28 19.83 4.89 -5.56
N HIS A 29 20.09 3.82 -6.31
CA HIS A 29 19.37 2.55 -6.13
C HIS A 29 19.78 1.86 -4.83
N ALA A 30 21.08 1.76 -4.55
CA ALA A 30 21.60 1.10 -3.35
C ALA A 30 21.10 1.76 -2.04
N LEU A 31 20.96 3.08 -2.04
CA LEU A 31 20.49 3.85 -0.88
C LEU A 31 19.00 4.23 -0.98
N GLY A 32 18.28 3.73 -1.98
CA GLY A 32 16.88 4.09 -2.23
C GLY A 32 15.96 3.79 -1.05
N PHE A 33 16.23 2.70 -0.32
CA PHE A 33 15.46 2.29 0.86
C PHE A 33 15.47 3.33 1.99
N VAL A 34 16.49 4.19 2.05
CA VAL A 34 16.59 5.27 3.06
C VAL A 34 15.42 6.23 2.94
N LYS A 35 14.89 6.47 1.73
CA LYS A 35 13.71 7.31 1.53
C LYS A 35 12.47 6.70 2.16
N SER A 36 12.27 5.39 2.01
CA SER A 36 11.16 4.66 2.62
C SER A 36 11.25 4.66 4.15
N MET A 37 12.47 4.48 4.70
CA MET A 37 12.68 4.51 6.16
C MET A 37 12.53 5.91 6.74
N ALA A 38 12.97 6.94 6.01
CA ALA A 38 12.73 8.34 6.40
C ALA A 38 11.24 8.68 6.38
N LEU A 39 10.49 8.20 5.38
CA LEU A 39 9.03 8.35 5.34
C LEU A 39 8.35 7.67 6.53
N LYS A 40 8.73 6.41 6.81
CA LYS A 40 8.25 5.67 7.99
C LYS A 40 8.50 6.46 9.28
N CYS A 41 9.73 6.95 9.47
CA CYS A 41 10.11 7.75 10.62
C CYS A 41 9.26 9.03 10.74
N ALA A 42 9.04 9.75 9.64
CA ALA A 42 8.22 10.95 9.64
C ALA A 42 6.75 10.66 10.01
N MET A 43 6.21 9.51 9.59
CA MET A 43 4.87 9.06 9.95
C MET A 43 4.78 8.67 11.44
N GLU A 44 5.75 7.91 11.95
CA GLU A 44 5.81 7.49 13.36
C GLU A 44 5.98 8.69 14.30
N LEU A 45 6.72 9.71 13.88
CA LEU A 45 6.86 10.98 14.58
C LEU A 45 5.66 11.93 14.39
N GLN A 46 4.64 11.52 13.64
CA GLN A 46 3.43 12.30 13.35
C GLN A 46 3.73 13.70 12.76
N ILE A 47 4.82 13.81 11.98
CA ILE A 47 5.23 15.08 11.37
C ILE A 47 4.14 15.65 10.46
N PRO A 48 3.47 14.86 9.59
CA PRO A 48 2.40 15.40 8.74
C PRO A 48 1.25 16.02 9.52
N ASN A 49 0.79 15.36 10.59
CA ASN A 49 -0.28 15.86 11.46
C ASN A 49 0.15 17.13 12.18
N THR A 50 1.39 17.17 12.68
CA THR A 50 1.93 18.34 13.37
C THR A 50 1.95 19.57 12.44
N ILE A 51 2.38 19.40 11.18
CA ILE A 51 2.37 20.49 10.20
C ILE A 51 0.93 20.91 9.87
N GLN A 52 0.00 19.96 9.71
CA GLN A 52 -1.41 20.25 9.40
C GLN A 52 -2.08 21.09 10.51
N HIS A 53 -1.78 20.84 11.78
CA HIS A 53 -2.41 21.56 12.91
C HIS A 53 -1.81 22.94 13.18
N HIS A 54 -0.56 23.18 12.82
CA HIS A 54 0.14 24.43 13.13
C HIS A 54 0.33 25.35 11.92
N ASP A 55 -0.24 25.00 10.76
CA ASP A 55 -0.12 25.63 9.43
C ASP A 55 1.33 25.73 8.88
N ILE A 56 2.37 25.72 9.72
CA ILE A 56 3.80 25.72 9.39
C ILE A 56 4.59 25.05 10.53
N PHE A 57 5.55 24.16 10.20
CA PHE A 57 6.58 23.70 11.15
C PHE A 57 7.90 24.41 10.86
N VAL A 58 8.33 25.29 11.76
CA VAL A 58 9.59 26.04 11.61
C VAL A 58 10.72 25.27 12.29
N VAL A 59 11.79 25.00 11.55
CA VAL A 59 13.05 24.49 12.10
C VAL A 59 14.13 25.57 11.94
N HIS A 60 14.87 25.81 13.00
CA HIS A 60 16.06 26.67 12.94
C HIS A 60 17.22 25.89 12.34
N GLU A 61 17.74 26.36 11.21
CA GLU A 61 18.87 25.70 10.56
C GLU A 61 20.15 25.93 11.38
N VAL A 62 20.75 24.85 11.89
CA VAL A 62 21.98 24.92 12.72
C VAL A 62 23.14 25.58 11.97
N ALA A 63 23.13 25.54 10.64
CA ALA A 63 24.18 26.09 9.78
C ALA A 63 24.08 27.60 9.53
N SER A 64 22.99 28.27 9.93
CA SER A 64 22.81 29.71 9.71
C SER A 64 21.85 30.30 10.75
N PRO A 65 22.36 30.93 11.84
CA PRO A 65 21.54 31.36 12.98
C PRO A 65 20.43 32.38 12.67
N ASN A 66 20.36 32.89 11.43
CA ASN A 66 19.36 33.87 10.98
C ASN A 66 18.45 33.39 9.83
N LYS A 67 18.46 32.10 9.47
CA LYS A 67 17.53 31.54 8.47
C LYS A 67 16.53 30.60 9.16
N GLU A 68 15.29 31.04 9.23
CA GLU A 68 14.16 30.18 9.56
C GLU A 68 13.79 29.36 8.33
N VAL A 69 13.82 28.03 8.44
CA VAL A 69 13.33 27.12 7.40
C VAL A 69 11.96 26.62 7.85
N ALA A 70 10.94 26.95 7.07
CA ALA A 70 9.58 26.50 7.27
C ALA A 70 9.29 25.26 6.42
N TYR A 71 8.73 24.22 7.03
CA TYR A 71 8.18 23.06 6.35
C TYR A 71 6.65 23.18 6.29
N GLY A 72 6.11 23.01 5.09
CA GLY A 72 4.68 22.95 4.82
C GLY A 72 4.30 21.64 4.11
N LEU A 73 3.02 21.27 4.17
CA LEU A 73 2.56 20.07 3.48
C LEU A 73 2.48 20.27 1.97
N THR A 74 3.08 19.34 1.24
CA THR A 74 2.91 19.17 -0.20
C THR A 74 1.59 18.43 -0.52
N PRO A 75 1.10 18.43 -1.77
CA PRO A 75 -0.03 17.59 -2.16
C PRO A 75 0.12 16.12 -1.77
N THR A 76 1.34 15.56 -1.89
CA THR A 76 1.63 14.17 -1.52
C THR A 76 1.55 13.96 -0.01
N THR A 77 2.21 14.79 0.78
CA THR A 77 2.26 14.62 2.24
C THR A 77 0.95 14.96 2.93
N ARG A 78 0.04 15.72 2.28
CA ARG A 78 -1.33 15.91 2.75
C ARG A 78 -2.13 14.60 2.82
N LEU A 79 -1.79 13.61 1.98
CA LEU A 79 -2.44 12.29 2.05
C LEU A 79 -2.05 11.50 3.31
N LEU A 80 -1.03 11.94 4.04
CA LEU A 80 -0.57 11.30 5.28
C LEU A 80 -1.19 11.94 6.53
N ALA A 81 -1.73 13.15 6.41
CA ALA A 81 -2.29 13.89 7.53
C ALA A 81 -3.72 13.41 7.83
N ILE A 82 -4.04 13.28 9.11
CA ILE A 82 -5.40 13.01 9.57
C ILE A 82 -6.26 14.24 9.33
N ASP A 83 -7.39 14.05 8.66
CA ASP A 83 -8.37 15.08 8.33
C ASP A 83 -9.76 14.53 8.70
N GLU A 84 -10.61 15.33 9.33
CA GLU A 84 -11.95 14.90 9.76
C GLU A 84 -12.88 14.59 8.58
N VAL A 85 -12.58 15.13 7.41
CA VAL A 85 -13.40 15.06 6.19
C VAL A 85 -12.82 14.09 5.16
N ARG A 86 -11.50 13.90 5.11
CA ARG A 86 -10.84 13.11 4.08
C ARG A 86 -10.17 11.85 4.60
N SER A 87 -10.32 10.77 3.82
CA SER A 87 -9.54 9.55 3.99
C SER A 87 -8.05 9.84 3.80
N ASN A 88 -7.22 9.47 4.78
CA ASN A 88 -5.77 9.53 4.68
C ASN A 88 -5.21 8.13 4.37
N LEU A 89 -4.03 8.09 3.76
CA LEU A 89 -3.30 6.88 3.34
C LEU A 89 -2.21 6.47 4.34
N SER A 90 -2.20 7.03 5.55
CA SER A 90 -1.22 6.63 6.56
C SER A 90 -1.33 5.15 6.92
N PRO A 91 -2.52 4.54 7.13
CA PRO A 91 -2.63 3.12 7.47
C PRO A 91 -2.04 2.18 6.41
N ILE A 92 -2.34 2.40 5.12
CA ILE A 92 -1.79 1.56 4.05
C ILE A 92 -0.27 1.68 3.95
N LEU A 93 0.28 2.88 4.12
CA LEU A 93 1.73 3.06 4.15
C LEU A 93 2.37 2.46 5.39
N SER A 94 1.69 2.46 6.55
CA SER A 94 2.15 1.77 7.74
C SER A 94 2.27 0.26 7.50
N LEU A 95 1.32 -0.36 6.80
CA LEU A 95 1.42 -1.78 6.39
C LEU A 95 2.61 -2.00 5.44
N ILE A 96 2.70 -1.22 4.37
CA ILE A 96 3.75 -1.40 3.34
C ILE A 96 5.16 -1.20 3.91
N LEU A 97 5.30 -0.32 4.91
CA LEU A 97 6.57 -0.02 5.57
C LEU A 97 6.80 -0.87 6.83
N ASP A 98 5.89 -1.78 7.17
CA ASP A 98 6.05 -2.68 8.31
C ASP A 98 7.19 -3.67 8.08
N SER A 99 7.87 -4.09 9.14
CA SER A 99 8.96 -5.07 9.03
C SER A 99 8.48 -6.41 8.50
N THR A 100 7.23 -6.80 8.79
CA THR A 100 6.63 -8.04 8.29
C THR A 100 6.57 -8.06 6.77
N VAL A 101 6.35 -6.89 6.15
CA VAL A 101 6.29 -6.73 4.68
C VAL A 101 7.67 -6.45 4.09
N THR A 102 8.49 -5.63 4.74
CA THR A 102 9.77 -5.14 4.18
C THR A 102 10.96 -6.07 4.41
N ALA A 103 11.05 -6.77 5.55
CA ALA A 103 12.17 -7.67 5.84
C ALA A 103 12.33 -8.83 4.84
N PRO A 104 11.25 -9.45 4.28
CA PRO A 104 11.37 -10.48 3.26
C PRO A 104 12.21 -10.08 2.05
N PHE A 105 12.25 -8.79 1.68
CA PHE A 105 13.02 -8.31 0.52
C PHE A 105 14.52 -8.55 0.63
N SER A 106 15.07 -8.65 1.85
CA SER A 106 16.47 -9.04 2.07
C SER A 106 16.76 -10.48 1.65
N GLY A 107 15.75 -11.34 1.65
CA GLY A 107 15.81 -12.75 1.23
C GLY A 107 15.41 -12.99 -0.23
N MET A 108 15.23 -11.95 -1.05
CA MET A 108 14.68 -12.11 -2.39
C MET A 108 15.49 -13.06 -3.29
N HIS A 109 16.82 -13.05 -3.17
CA HIS A 109 17.69 -13.95 -3.94
C HIS A 109 17.44 -15.44 -3.62
N SER A 110 17.16 -15.79 -2.36
CA SER A 110 16.94 -17.18 -1.97
C SER A 110 15.54 -17.66 -2.33
N TRP A 111 14.56 -16.75 -2.37
CA TRP A 111 13.24 -17.01 -2.94
C TRP A 111 13.33 -17.27 -4.44
N PHE A 112 14.07 -16.46 -5.21
CA PHE A 112 14.22 -16.64 -6.67
C PHE A 112 14.84 -17.99 -7.07
N LEU A 113 15.67 -18.57 -6.20
CA LEU A 113 16.33 -19.86 -6.44
C LEU A 113 15.50 -21.05 -5.96
N ASP A 114 14.35 -20.81 -5.33
CA ASP A 114 13.47 -21.85 -4.81
C ASP A 114 12.30 -22.12 -5.76
N GLU A 115 12.38 -23.21 -6.52
CA GLU A 115 11.34 -23.63 -7.46
C GLU A 115 10.03 -24.07 -6.78
N HIS A 116 10.03 -24.28 -5.46
CA HIS A 116 8.87 -24.75 -4.70
C HIS A 116 8.14 -23.63 -3.95
N SER A 117 8.71 -22.43 -3.88
CA SER A 117 8.11 -21.34 -3.11
C SER A 117 7.05 -20.58 -3.92
N THR A 118 5.84 -20.49 -3.39
CA THR A 118 4.73 -19.77 -4.05
C THR A 118 4.92 -18.25 -4.02
N SER A 119 5.48 -17.69 -2.94
CA SER A 119 5.65 -16.25 -2.77
C SER A 119 6.82 -15.89 -1.85
N LEU A 120 7.39 -14.69 -2.03
CA LEU A 120 8.46 -14.16 -1.17
C LEU A 120 8.05 -14.09 0.31
N PHE A 121 6.80 -13.71 0.57
CA PHE A 121 6.25 -13.62 1.92
C PHE A 121 6.20 -15.00 2.58
N GLU A 122 5.68 -15.99 1.87
CA GLU A 122 5.63 -17.38 2.35
C GLU A 122 7.03 -17.99 2.53
N LYS A 123 7.98 -17.68 1.64
CA LYS A 123 9.39 -18.09 1.81
C LYS A 123 9.99 -17.58 3.12
N ALA A 124 9.71 -16.32 3.45
CA ALA A 124 10.29 -15.66 4.61
C ALA A 124 9.62 -16.08 5.92
N HIS A 125 8.30 -16.28 5.90
CA HIS A 125 7.49 -16.44 7.11
C HIS A 125 6.91 -17.85 7.31
N GLY A 126 6.94 -18.70 6.28
CA GLY A 126 6.30 -20.03 6.28
C GLY A 126 4.77 -20.00 6.23
N LEU A 127 4.17 -18.82 6.07
CA LEU A 127 2.73 -18.57 6.01
C LEU A 127 2.46 -17.62 4.85
N ASN A 128 1.31 -17.75 4.18
CA ASN A 128 0.84 -16.68 3.32
C ASN A 128 0.31 -15.48 4.15
N VAL A 129 0.08 -14.34 3.49
CA VAL A 129 -0.33 -13.09 4.15
C VAL A 129 -1.62 -13.24 4.97
N TRP A 130 -2.57 -14.04 4.51
CA TRP A 130 -3.87 -14.24 5.16
C TRP A 130 -3.78 -15.23 6.32
N GLU A 131 -2.97 -16.29 6.18
CA GLU A 131 -2.67 -17.20 7.29
C GLU A 131 -1.94 -16.49 8.42
N MET A 132 -1.05 -15.56 8.10
CA MET A 132 -0.39 -14.73 9.09
C MET A 132 -1.38 -13.81 9.80
N ALA A 133 -2.28 -13.15 9.06
CA ALA A 133 -3.33 -12.32 9.65
C ALA A 133 -4.22 -13.14 10.58
N ALA A 134 -4.67 -14.33 10.16
CA ALA A 134 -5.46 -15.23 10.99
C ALA A 134 -4.76 -15.67 12.30
N GLN A 135 -3.43 -15.68 12.34
CA GLN A 135 -2.64 -16.10 13.51
C GLN A 135 -2.10 -14.95 14.35
N ASN A 136 -2.07 -13.72 13.83
CA ASN A 136 -1.49 -12.56 14.48
C ASN A 136 -2.46 -11.37 14.41
N SER A 137 -3.16 -11.11 15.53
CA SER A 137 -4.15 -10.04 15.62
C SER A 137 -3.59 -8.64 15.36
N THR A 138 -2.31 -8.39 15.69
CA THR A 138 -1.68 -7.09 15.40
C THR A 138 -1.49 -6.91 13.90
N TYR A 139 -1.03 -7.95 13.20
CA TYR A 139 -0.92 -7.92 11.74
C TYR A 139 -2.30 -7.90 11.07
N ASN A 140 -3.28 -8.62 11.60
CA ASN A 140 -4.67 -8.59 11.13
C ASN A 140 -5.26 -7.18 11.19
N GLN A 141 -5.09 -6.51 12.34
CA GLN A 141 -5.55 -5.13 12.49
C GLN A 141 -4.84 -4.20 11.51
N LEU A 142 -3.50 -4.33 11.37
CA LEU A 142 -2.72 -3.51 10.46
C LEU A 142 -3.17 -3.66 8.99
N ILE A 143 -3.40 -4.90 8.53
CA ILE A 143 -3.84 -5.13 7.15
C ILE A 143 -5.29 -4.66 6.93
N ASN A 144 -6.17 -4.85 7.92
CA ASN A 144 -7.56 -4.39 7.83
C ASN A 144 -7.64 -2.85 7.80
N ASP A 145 -6.94 -2.16 8.68
CA ASP A 145 -6.89 -0.69 8.71
C ASP A 145 -6.33 -0.13 7.39
N ALA A 146 -5.29 -0.79 6.85
CA ALA A 146 -4.70 -0.47 5.57
C ALA A 146 -5.70 -0.60 4.41
N MET A 147 -6.39 -1.74 4.31
CA MET A 147 -7.35 -2.00 3.23
C MET A 147 -8.56 -1.05 3.32
N VAL A 148 -9.05 -0.75 4.53
CA VAL A 148 -10.15 0.20 4.74
C VAL A 148 -9.74 1.61 4.31
N SER A 149 -8.55 2.05 4.72
CA SER A 149 -8.00 3.37 4.35
C SER A 149 -7.90 3.55 2.83
N ASP A 150 -7.31 2.57 2.13
CA ASP A 150 -7.14 2.63 0.67
C ASP A 150 -8.49 2.56 -0.07
N SER A 151 -9.38 1.67 0.37
CA SER A 151 -10.72 1.52 -0.20
C SER A 151 -11.54 2.80 -0.09
N ASN A 152 -11.54 3.45 1.09
CA ASN A 152 -12.28 4.70 1.28
C ASN A 152 -11.74 5.81 0.37
N PHE A 153 -10.42 5.94 0.27
CA PHE A 153 -9.79 6.92 -0.61
C PHE A 153 -10.17 6.73 -2.09
N LEU A 154 -10.12 5.49 -2.58
CA LEU A 154 -10.48 5.18 -3.97
C LEU A 154 -11.98 5.33 -4.22
N MET A 155 -12.81 4.88 -3.30
CA MET A 155 -14.27 4.95 -3.46
C MET A 155 -14.80 6.38 -3.43
N ASP A 156 -14.18 7.29 -2.67
CA ASP A 156 -14.49 8.72 -2.72
C ASP A 156 -14.32 9.28 -4.15
N ILE A 157 -13.27 8.84 -4.86
CA ILE A 157 -13.00 9.26 -6.24
C ILE A 157 -13.99 8.57 -7.19
N ILE A 158 -14.17 7.25 -7.07
CA ILE A 158 -15.05 6.47 -7.96
C ILE A 158 -16.49 6.98 -7.87
N LEU A 159 -17.02 7.25 -6.68
CA LEU A 159 -18.38 7.75 -6.53
C LEU A 159 -18.54 9.19 -7.07
N ARG A 160 -17.49 10.02 -6.95
CA ARG A 160 -17.52 11.38 -7.46
C ARG A 160 -17.45 11.44 -8.99
N GLU A 161 -16.52 10.70 -9.58
CA GLU A 161 -16.18 10.83 -11.01
C GLU A 161 -16.88 9.76 -11.88
N CYS A 162 -17.18 8.60 -11.30
CA CYS A 162 -17.59 7.40 -12.02
C CYS A 162 -18.88 6.77 -11.47
N SER A 163 -19.69 7.48 -10.69
CA SER A 163 -20.93 6.93 -10.08
C SER A 163 -21.90 6.31 -11.10
N GLY A 164 -21.83 6.74 -12.36
CA GLY A 164 -22.60 6.18 -13.46
C GLY A 164 -22.48 4.66 -13.63
N VAL A 165 -21.35 4.06 -13.22
CA VAL A 165 -21.14 2.60 -13.32
C VAL A 165 -22.09 1.79 -12.44
N PHE A 166 -22.68 2.41 -11.41
CA PHE A 166 -23.62 1.76 -10.49
C PHE A 166 -25.09 1.97 -10.86
N LEU A 167 -25.39 2.77 -11.89
CA LEU A 167 -26.77 3.05 -12.28
C LEU A 167 -27.45 1.80 -12.82
N GLY A 168 -28.66 1.54 -12.32
CA GLY A 168 -29.48 0.38 -12.71
C GLY A 168 -29.06 -0.94 -12.04
N ILE A 169 -27.96 -0.96 -11.29
CA ILE A 169 -27.59 -2.11 -10.45
C ILE A 169 -28.53 -2.16 -9.24
N LYS A 170 -29.11 -3.33 -8.99
CA LYS A 170 -30.06 -3.56 -7.89
C LYS A 170 -29.43 -4.26 -6.69
N SER A 171 -28.43 -5.10 -6.96
CA SER A 171 -27.70 -5.86 -5.97
C SER A 171 -26.23 -5.96 -6.36
N LEU A 172 -25.35 -5.93 -5.36
CA LEU A 172 -23.90 -6.02 -5.53
C LEU A 172 -23.30 -6.87 -4.41
N ILE A 173 -22.36 -7.74 -4.77
CA ILE A 173 -21.51 -8.45 -3.83
C ILE A 173 -20.08 -7.96 -4.03
N ASP A 174 -19.52 -7.40 -2.96
CA ASP A 174 -18.13 -7.00 -2.83
C ASP A 174 -17.31 -8.21 -2.37
N VAL A 175 -16.61 -8.84 -3.31
CA VAL A 175 -15.86 -10.09 -3.08
C VAL A 175 -14.45 -9.74 -2.60
N ALA A 176 -14.02 -10.36 -1.49
CA ALA A 176 -12.84 -9.95 -0.73
C ALA A 176 -12.94 -8.47 -0.29
N GLY A 177 -14.15 -8.04 0.08
CA GLY A 177 -14.46 -6.66 0.45
C GLY A 177 -14.00 -6.26 1.86
N GLY A 178 -13.35 -7.16 2.59
CA GLY A 178 -12.80 -6.94 3.92
C GLY A 178 -13.87 -6.52 4.92
N HIS A 179 -13.58 -5.44 5.64
CA HIS A 179 -14.53 -4.80 6.56
C HIS A 179 -15.58 -3.94 5.86
N GLY A 180 -15.79 -4.10 4.55
CA GLY A 180 -16.91 -3.54 3.80
C GLY A 180 -16.84 -2.04 3.53
N GLY A 181 -15.64 -1.45 3.52
CA GLY A 181 -15.45 -0.01 3.25
C GLY A 181 -16.10 0.41 1.92
N SER A 182 -15.82 -0.34 0.85
CA SER A 182 -16.37 -0.09 -0.48
C SER A 182 -17.88 -0.32 -0.54
N ALA A 183 -18.35 -1.50 -0.11
CA ALA A 183 -19.78 -1.79 -0.03
C ALA A 183 -20.57 -0.74 0.77
N LYS A 184 -20.04 -0.25 1.89
CA LYS A 184 -20.65 0.82 2.70
C LYS A 184 -20.74 2.14 1.95
N ALA A 185 -19.65 2.57 1.31
CA ALA A 185 -19.63 3.81 0.55
C ALA A 185 -20.66 3.76 -0.60
N ILE A 186 -20.73 2.63 -1.28
CA ILE A 186 -21.70 2.37 -2.35
C ILE A 186 -23.13 2.37 -1.82
N ALA A 187 -23.42 1.63 -0.74
CA ALA A 187 -24.76 1.56 -0.15
C ALA A 187 -25.25 2.94 0.32
N LYS A 188 -24.35 3.78 0.83
CA LYS A 188 -24.66 5.17 1.21
C LYS A 188 -25.02 6.03 -0.01
N ALA A 189 -24.31 5.87 -1.13
CA ALA A 189 -24.56 6.63 -2.35
C ALA A 189 -25.79 6.14 -3.13
N PHE A 190 -26.12 4.85 -3.00
CA PHE A 190 -27.24 4.19 -3.69
C PHE A 190 -28.12 3.41 -2.70
N PRO A 191 -28.95 4.08 -1.88
CA PRO A 191 -29.68 3.44 -0.78
C PRO A 191 -30.64 2.32 -1.21
N GLN A 192 -31.09 2.34 -2.47
CA GLN A 192 -31.94 1.29 -3.04
C GLN A 192 -31.17 0.02 -3.45
N MET A 193 -29.83 0.07 -3.52
CA MET A 193 -29.03 -1.07 -3.92
C MET A 193 -28.74 -1.96 -2.71
N LYS A 194 -28.99 -3.26 -2.86
CA LYS A 194 -28.61 -4.25 -1.84
C LYS A 194 -27.13 -4.54 -1.96
N CYS A 195 -26.36 -4.23 -0.92
CA CYS A 195 -24.93 -4.52 -0.89
C CYS A 195 -24.65 -5.66 0.08
N SER A 196 -23.82 -6.61 -0.35
CA SER A 196 -23.24 -7.62 0.54
C SER A 196 -21.72 -7.68 0.36
N VAL A 197 -21.03 -8.13 1.39
CA VAL A 197 -19.57 -8.35 1.38
C VAL A 197 -19.34 -9.84 1.57
N LEU A 198 -18.55 -10.46 0.69
CA LEU A 198 -18.08 -11.83 0.83
C LEU A 198 -16.61 -11.81 1.23
N ASP A 199 -16.27 -12.39 2.38
CA ASP A 199 -14.88 -12.52 2.80
C ASP A 199 -14.64 -13.80 3.63
N LEU A 200 -13.38 -14.06 3.95
CA LEU A 200 -12.95 -15.19 4.77
C LEU A 200 -13.59 -15.14 6.16
N PRO A 201 -13.84 -16.30 6.81
CA PRO A 201 -14.54 -16.36 8.09
C PRO A 201 -13.95 -15.46 9.18
N HIS A 202 -12.62 -15.44 9.33
CA HIS A 202 -11.94 -14.64 10.35
C HIS A 202 -12.05 -13.12 10.10
N VAL A 203 -12.20 -12.70 8.84
CA VAL A 203 -12.40 -11.29 8.47
C VAL A 203 -13.83 -10.87 8.77
N VAL A 204 -14.81 -11.71 8.42
CA VAL A 204 -16.23 -11.43 8.66
C VAL A 204 -16.57 -11.42 10.15
N GLU A 205 -15.91 -12.24 10.96
CA GLU A 205 -16.10 -12.28 12.42
C GLU A 205 -15.74 -10.95 13.10
N GLU A 206 -14.73 -10.25 12.60
CA GLU A 206 -14.27 -8.95 13.12
C GLU A 206 -14.91 -7.75 12.39
N ALA A 207 -15.77 -8.02 11.39
CA ALA A 207 -16.33 -6.97 10.56
C ALA A 207 -17.31 -6.07 11.34
N PRO A 208 -17.26 -4.74 11.10
CA PRO A 208 -18.20 -3.81 11.70
C PRO A 208 -19.63 -4.03 11.18
N THR A 209 -20.62 -3.69 12.00
CA THR A 209 -22.03 -3.68 11.55
C THR A 209 -22.34 -2.37 10.83
N PHE A 210 -22.90 -2.45 9.62
CA PHE A 210 -23.40 -1.29 8.88
C PHE A 210 -24.87 -1.49 8.51
N ASP A 211 -25.63 -0.40 8.56
CA ASP A 211 -26.97 -0.38 8.00
C ASP A 211 -26.88 -0.65 6.49
N HIS A 212 -27.74 -1.52 5.97
CA HIS A 212 -27.88 -1.86 4.54
C HIS A 212 -26.72 -2.62 3.88
N VAL A 213 -25.72 -3.09 4.64
CA VAL A 213 -24.67 -4.01 4.13
C VAL A 213 -24.74 -5.33 4.89
N SER A 214 -24.81 -6.45 4.16
CA SER A 214 -24.79 -7.80 4.74
C SER A 214 -23.42 -8.45 4.57
N PHE A 215 -22.89 -9.12 5.59
CA PHE A 215 -21.64 -9.87 5.46
C PHE A 215 -21.91 -11.36 5.25
N ILE A 216 -21.12 -11.97 4.38
CA ILE A 216 -21.20 -13.37 3.99
C ILE A 216 -19.82 -13.98 4.25
N SER A 217 -19.74 -14.89 5.21
CA SER A 217 -18.52 -15.66 5.47
C SER A 217 -18.39 -16.77 4.43
N GLY A 218 -17.28 -16.84 3.71
CA GLY A 218 -17.04 -17.86 2.70
C GLY A 218 -15.65 -17.85 2.10
N ASP A 219 -15.50 -18.60 1.01
CA ASP A 219 -14.27 -18.71 0.24
C ASP A 219 -14.62 -18.51 -1.24
N MET A 220 -14.15 -17.41 -1.82
CA MET A 220 -14.47 -17.01 -3.19
C MET A 220 -13.97 -18.02 -4.24
N PHE A 221 -12.97 -18.84 -3.90
CA PHE A 221 -12.50 -19.90 -4.80
C PHE A 221 -13.41 -21.12 -4.80
N LYS A 222 -14.27 -21.27 -3.78
CA LYS A 222 -15.26 -22.35 -3.70
C LYS A 222 -16.61 -21.90 -4.24
N TYR A 223 -17.09 -20.74 -3.79
CA TYR A 223 -18.42 -20.26 -4.17
C TYR A 223 -18.57 -18.77 -3.91
N ILE A 224 -19.12 -18.07 -4.91
CA ILE A 224 -19.60 -16.70 -4.79
C ILE A 224 -21.13 -16.74 -4.98
N PRO A 225 -21.93 -16.30 -4.00
CA PRO A 225 -23.37 -16.26 -4.16
C PRO A 225 -23.79 -15.28 -5.26
N PRO A 226 -24.97 -15.46 -5.89
CA PRO A 226 -25.57 -14.43 -6.73
C PRO A 226 -25.89 -13.18 -5.92
N ALA A 227 -25.67 -12.01 -6.53
CA ALA A 227 -25.98 -10.71 -5.91
C ALA A 227 -27.49 -10.47 -5.76
#